data_AF-A0AAW2PLU9-F1
#
_entry.id   AF-A0AAW2PLU9-F1
#
_cell.length_a   1.000
_cell.length_b   1.000
_cell.length_c   1.000
_cell.angle_alpha   90.00
_cell.angle_beta   90.00
_cell.angle_gamma   90.00
#
_symmetry.space_group_name_H-M   'P 1'
#
loop_
_entity.id
_entity.type
_entity.pdbx_description
1 polymer ?
#
loop_
_entity_poly.entity_id
_entity_poly.type
_entity_poly.pdbx_seq_one_letter_code
_entity_poly.pdbx_strand_id
1 'polypeptide(L)'
;MANIHISPFLCLFFILVNVIPHSADETQPTIFILGDSTADVGTNTYLPGSKVRANFSQYGIDFPHSRPTGRFSNGFNSADFVARFFGLKRSPPPFLFLLTLKSNHFQKHLLKGVNFASAGSGLLDITGPYMSVVPLSQQISQLSIVKDNLTALIGSTATETLLSKSMFFISIGSNDIFGYFMTNSTMPRDLFIGILISAYSNHITNLYRLGARKFGIISVPPVGCCPSQRLLQKLINGVDGCFPPQNDFALAFHSALDTLLVNISSQLPGFKYSLGNGYLMTMDVINNPRASGFDNVDSACCGYGILNSEGLVTQQHHFAQIDLAKGY
;
A
#
# COMPACT_ATOMS: atom_id res chain seq x y z
N MET A 1 -47.14 43.36 31.10
CA MET A 1 -46.10 43.54 30.07
C MET A 1 -45.20 42.31 30.18
N ALA A 2 -45.02 41.41 29.22
CA ALA A 2 -45.45 41.30 27.83
C ALA A 2 -45.80 39.83 27.54
N ASN A 3 -46.78 39.60 26.67
CA ASN A 3 -47.13 38.28 26.14
C ASN A 3 -46.03 37.81 25.19
N ILE A 4 -45.46 36.63 25.43
CA ILE A 4 -44.60 35.96 24.45
C ILE A 4 -45.45 34.94 23.70
N HIS A 5 -45.79 35.30 22.46
CA HIS A 5 -46.39 34.39 21.48
C HIS A 5 -45.36 33.35 21.05
N ILE A 6 -45.65 32.08 21.30
CA ILE A 6 -44.91 30.96 20.69
C ILE A 6 -45.48 30.77 19.29
N SER A 7 -44.70 31.13 18.28
CA SER A 7 -45.02 30.93 16.87
C SER A 7 -44.86 29.45 16.49
N PRO A 8 -45.84 28.84 15.78
CA PRO A 8 -45.77 27.45 15.34
C PRO A 8 -44.98 27.38 14.02
N PHE A 9 -43.67 27.62 14.08
CA PHE A 9 -42.76 27.37 12.96
C PHE A 9 -41.62 26.47 13.45
N LEU A 10 -42.01 25.32 13.99
CA LEU A 10 -41.12 24.16 14.08
C LEU A 10 -41.03 23.59 12.65
N CYS A 11 -40.17 24.18 11.82
CA CYS A 11 -39.81 23.61 10.52
C CYS A 11 -39.19 22.23 10.76
N LEU A 12 -40.02 21.18 10.60
CA LEU A 12 -39.57 19.82 10.37
C LEU A 12 -38.71 19.81 9.10
N PHE A 13 -37.40 19.89 9.25
CA PHE A 13 -36.47 19.39 8.23
C PHE A 13 -36.43 17.86 8.33
N PHE A 14 -37.46 17.20 7.80
CA PHE A 14 -37.33 15.82 7.36
C PHE A 14 -36.38 15.81 6.16
N ILE A 15 -35.11 15.50 6.39
CA ILE A 15 -34.20 15.10 5.31
C ILE A 15 -34.70 13.72 4.84
N LEU A 16 -35.56 13.72 3.83
CA LEU A 16 -35.80 12.55 2.99
C LEU A 16 -34.50 12.26 2.24
N VAL A 17 -33.60 11.54 2.90
CA VAL A 17 -32.57 10.79 2.17
C VAL A 17 -33.35 9.78 1.36
N ASN A 18 -33.45 10.01 0.05
CA ASN A 18 -33.85 8.98 -0.89
C ASN A 18 -32.80 7.87 -0.79
N VAL A 19 -33.01 6.93 0.13
CA VAL A 19 -32.37 5.63 0.09
C VAL A 19 -32.99 4.96 -1.13
N ILE A 20 -32.38 5.19 -2.29
CA ILE A 20 -32.57 4.30 -3.42
C ILE A 20 -32.16 2.93 -2.87
N PRO A 21 -33.07 1.94 -2.78
CA PRO A 21 -32.65 0.60 -2.44
C PRO A 21 -31.76 0.15 -3.60
N HIS A 22 -30.44 0.27 -3.41
CA HIS A 22 -29.49 -0.36 -4.31
C HIS A 22 -29.86 -1.84 -4.26
N SER A 23 -30.32 -2.38 -5.38
CA SER A 23 -30.65 -3.79 -5.47
C SER A 23 -29.43 -4.55 -4.96
N ALA A 24 -29.62 -5.31 -3.88
CA ALA A 24 -28.62 -6.16 -3.30
C ALA A 24 -28.28 -7.29 -4.30
N ASP A 25 -27.45 -6.95 -5.27
CA ASP A 25 -26.60 -7.87 -6.03
C ASP A 25 -25.25 -7.19 -6.32
N GLU A 26 -24.74 -6.39 -5.38
CA GLU A 26 -23.34 -5.99 -5.42
C GLU A 26 -22.49 -7.21 -5.05
N THR A 27 -22.24 -8.05 -6.05
CA THR A 27 -21.11 -8.97 -6.03
C THR A 27 -19.89 -8.21 -5.54
N GLN A 28 -19.39 -8.63 -4.39
CA GLN A 28 -18.17 -8.12 -3.76
C GLN A 28 -17.09 -7.91 -4.83
N PRO A 29 -16.50 -6.70 -4.93
CA PRO A 29 -15.59 -6.41 -6.02
C PRO A 29 -14.33 -7.26 -5.91
N THR A 30 -13.86 -7.74 -7.07
CA THR A 30 -12.55 -8.37 -7.19
C THR A 30 -11.45 -7.31 -6.97
N ILE A 31 -10.44 -7.64 -6.18
CA ILE A 31 -9.37 -6.70 -5.80
C ILE A 31 -8.01 -7.26 -6.17
N PHE A 32 -7.25 -6.55 -7.00
CA PHE A 32 -5.87 -6.87 -7.29
C PHE A 32 -4.96 -5.88 -6.57
N ILE A 33 -3.92 -6.39 -5.91
CA ILE A 33 -3.06 -5.57 -5.05
C ILE A 33 -1.63 -5.69 -5.53
N LEU A 34 -0.96 -4.57 -5.76
CA LEU A 34 0.43 -4.49 -6.16
C LEU A 34 1.15 -3.55 -5.22
N GLY A 35 2.45 -3.75 -5.01
CA GLY A 35 3.21 -2.88 -4.15
C GLY A 35 4.40 -3.51 -3.45
N ASP A 36 4.76 -2.88 -2.33
CA ASP A 36 5.86 -3.29 -1.47
C ASP A 36 5.37 -3.88 -0.13
N SER A 37 6.20 -3.79 0.92
CA SER A 37 5.91 -4.34 2.25
C SER A 37 4.63 -3.78 2.87
N THR A 38 4.24 -2.56 2.48
CA THR A 38 3.02 -1.88 2.96
C THR A 38 1.74 -2.61 2.56
N ALA A 39 1.80 -3.43 1.50
CA ALA A 39 0.70 -4.21 0.96
C ALA A 39 0.98 -5.71 0.88
N ASP A 40 2.21 -6.17 1.17
CA ASP A 40 2.60 -7.59 1.13
C ASP A 40 1.91 -8.40 2.23
N VAL A 41 1.29 -9.50 1.84
CA VAL A 41 0.55 -10.41 2.73
C VAL A 41 1.21 -11.79 2.87
N GLY A 42 2.47 -11.90 2.46
CA GLY A 42 3.32 -13.06 2.65
C GLY A 42 4.04 -13.56 1.40
N THR A 43 4.07 -12.79 0.30
CA THR A 43 4.75 -13.16 -0.96
C THR A 43 6.19 -13.59 -0.72
N ASN A 44 6.94 -12.83 0.07
CA ASN A 44 8.37 -13.09 0.30
C ASN A 44 8.67 -14.37 1.10
N THR A 45 7.66 -14.95 1.75
CA THR A 45 7.77 -16.27 2.39
C THR A 45 8.01 -17.38 1.36
N TYR A 46 7.49 -17.20 0.14
CA TYR A 46 7.56 -18.17 -0.94
C TYR A 46 8.73 -17.94 -1.91
N LEU A 47 9.49 -16.85 -1.72
CA LEU A 47 10.65 -16.53 -2.52
C LEU A 47 11.92 -17.20 -1.97
N PRO A 48 12.58 -18.08 -2.73
CA PRO A 48 13.86 -18.65 -2.34
C PRO A 48 14.91 -17.55 -2.08
N GLY A 49 15.63 -17.68 -0.96
CA GLY A 49 16.70 -16.75 -0.60
C GLY A 49 16.27 -15.31 -0.25
N SER A 50 14.97 -15.05 -0.09
CA SER A 50 14.51 -13.71 0.32
C SER A 50 15.04 -13.32 1.69
N LYS A 51 15.70 -12.15 1.74
CA LYS A 51 16.28 -11.56 2.97
C LYS A 51 15.28 -10.67 3.70
N VAL A 52 14.15 -10.35 3.07
CA VAL A 52 13.11 -9.49 3.61
C VAL A 52 11.83 -10.28 3.76
N ARG A 53 11.62 -10.82 4.96
CA ARG A 53 10.48 -11.66 5.33
C ARG A 53 9.85 -11.16 6.63
N ALA A 54 8.60 -11.55 6.87
CA ALA A 54 7.85 -11.21 8.08
C ALA A 54 7.02 -12.41 8.59
N ASN A 55 7.51 -13.64 8.36
CA ASN A 55 6.86 -14.89 8.73
C ASN A 55 7.47 -15.52 10.00
N PHE A 56 7.97 -14.70 10.92
CA PHE A 56 8.62 -15.10 12.18
C PHE A 56 8.17 -14.19 13.33
N SER A 57 8.48 -14.62 14.56
CA SER A 57 8.07 -14.08 15.87
C SER A 57 7.32 -12.74 15.83
N GLN A 58 7.80 -11.61 16.32
CA GLN A 58 7.25 -10.23 16.34
C GLN A 58 6.11 -9.78 15.37
N TYR A 59 5.92 -10.41 14.21
CA TYR A 59 4.85 -10.12 13.26
C TYR A 59 3.57 -10.94 13.54
N GLY A 60 2.41 -10.37 13.24
CA GLY A 60 1.12 -11.08 13.33
C GLY A 60 0.62 -11.39 14.74
N ILE A 61 1.14 -10.74 15.78
CA ILE A 61 0.67 -10.84 17.18
C ILE A 61 -0.84 -10.55 17.29
N ASP A 62 -1.30 -9.48 16.65
CA ASP A 62 -2.69 -9.00 16.63
C ASP A 62 -3.48 -9.58 15.43
N PHE A 63 -2.84 -10.38 14.59
CA PHE A 63 -3.52 -11.08 13.51
C PHE A 63 -4.39 -12.22 14.07
N PRO A 64 -5.52 -12.60 13.43
CA PRO A 64 -6.32 -13.74 13.88
C PRO A 64 -5.47 -15.00 14.17
N HIS A 65 -5.63 -15.52 15.39
CA HIS A 65 -4.87 -16.65 15.96
C HIS A 65 -3.40 -16.35 16.29
N SER A 66 -2.98 -15.08 16.30
CA SER A 66 -1.63 -14.61 16.68
C SER A 66 -0.51 -15.33 15.93
N ARG A 67 -0.63 -15.39 14.59
CA ARG A 67 0.32 -16.09 13.72
C ARG A 67 1.01 -15.12 12.76
N PRO A 68 2.34 -15.22 12.59
CA PRO A 68 3.05 -14.45 11.58
C PRO A 68 2.69 -14.98 10.19
N THR A 69 2.03 -14.13 9.38
CA THR A 69 1.59 -14.52 8.04
C THR A 69 2.52 -14.05 6.91
N GLY A 70 3.61 -13.37 7.24
CA GLY A 70 4.43 -12.66 6.24
C GLY A 70 3.95 -11.25 5.93
N ARG A 71 3.04 -10.69 6.73
CA ARG A 71 2.68 -9.26 6.70
C ARG A 71 3.71 -8.49 7.49
N PHE A 72 4.20 -7.37 6.96
CA PHE A 72 5.14 -6.46 7.64
C PHE A 72 4.39 -5.56 8.64
N SER A 73 3.65 -6.20 9.54
CA SER A 73 2.98 -5.56 10.66
C SER A 73 2.69 -6.58 11.77
N ASN A 74 2.41 -6.11 12.97
CA ASN A 74 1.91 -6.95 14.06
C ASN A 74 0.49 -7.50 13.78
N GLY A 75 -0.22 -7.02 12.75
CA GLY A 75 -1.58 -7.46 12.43
C GLY A 75 -1.94 -7.35 10.95
N PHE A 76 -3.08 -6.72 10.68
CA PHE A 76 -3.52 -6.38 9.31
C PHE A 76 -2.70 -5.22 8.75
N ASN A 77 -2.39 -5.25 7.46
CA ASN A 77 -1.73 -4.14 6.77
C ASN A 77 -2.72 -3.37 5.86
N SER A 78 -2.24 -2.38 5.11
CA SER A 78 -3.08 -1.53 4.26
C SER A 78 -3.92 -2.33 3.25
N ALA A 79 -3.36 -3.39 2.67
CA ALA A 79 -4.05 -4.26 1.72
C ALA A 79 -5.26 -4.96 2.36
N ASP A 80 -5.18 -5.33 3.64
CA ASP A 80 -6.29 -5.92 4.36
C ASP A 80 -7.38 -4.89 4.68
N PHE A 81 -7.00 -3.70 5.13
CA PHE A 81 -7.97 -2.65 5.44
C PHE A 81 -8.72 -2.19 4.20
N VAL A 82 -8.03 -2.03 3.06
CA VAL A 82 -8.66 -1.75 1.77
C VAL A 82 -9.63 -2.85 1.40
N ALA A 83 -9.21 -4.12 1.45
CA ALA A 83 -10.09 -5.23 1.12
C ALA A 83 -11.32 -5.31 2.04
N ARG A 84 -11.14 -5.02 3.34
CA ARG A 84 -12.23 -4.98 4.32
C ARG A 84 -13.22 -3.85 4.07
N PHE A 85 -12.74 -2.70 3.60
CA PHE A 85 -13.61 -1.60 3.20
C PHE A 85 -14.55 -2.00 2.05
N PHE A 86 -14.09 -2.87 1.15
CA PHE A 86 -14.89 -3.49 0.09
C PHE A 86 -15.63 -4.78 0.52
N GLY A 87 -15.76 -4.99 1.83
CA GLY A 87 -16.51 -6.08 2.44
C GLY A 87 -15.79 -7.44 2.49
N LEU A 88 -14.52 -7.55 2.05
CA LEU A 88 -13.79 -8.82 2.18
C LEU A 88 -13.40 -9.02 3.64
N LYS A 89 -13.11 -10.26 4.05
CA LYS A 89 -12.60 -10.50 5.41
C LYS A 89 -11.19 -9.94 5.62
N ARG A 90 -10.38 -9.92 4.56
CA ARG A 90 -8.98 -9.48 4.51
C ARG A 90 -8.51 -9.43 3.05
N SER A 91 -7.26 -9.04 2.83
CA SER A 91 -6.63 -9.05 1.51
C SER A 91 -6.74 -10.42 0.83
N PRO A 92 -6.88 -10.47 -0.51
CA PRO A 92 -6.69 -11.70 -1.26
C PRO A 92 -5.32 -12.35 -1.00
N PRO A 93 -5.20 -13.67 -1.20
CA PRO A 93 -3.94 -14.38 -0.95
C PRO A 93 -2.81 -13.92 -1.90
N PRO A 94 -1.53 -14.10 -1.49
CA PRO A 94 -0.41 -13.75 -2.35
C PRO A 94 -0.31 -14.71 -3.54
N PHE A 95 0.04 -14.19 -4.72
CA PHE A 95 0.12 -14.98 -5.96
C PHE A 95 1.01 -16.22 -5.82
N LEU A 96 2.18 -16.08 -5.19
CA LEU A 96 3.10 -17.20 -5.03
C LEU A 96 2.56 -18.30 -4.10
N PHE A 97 1.75 -17.95 -3.10
CA PHE A 97 1.04 -18.97 -2.31
C PHE A 97 0.02 -19.71 -3.18
N LEU A 98 -0.72 -19.00 -4.02
CA LEU A 98 -1.73 -19.61 -4.88
C LEU A 98 -1.12 -20.68 -5.80
N LEU A 99 0.10 -20.48 -6.29
CA LEU A 99 0.82 -21.48 -7.10
C LEU A 99 1.11 -22.80 -6.35
N THR A 100 1.08 -22.80 -5.02
CA THR A 100 1.26 -24.02 -4.20
C THR A 100 -0.02 -24.84 -4.04
N LEU A 101 -1.18 -24.28 -4.44
CA LEU A 101 -2.47 -24.93 -4.31
C LEU A 101 -2.77 -25.86 -5.48
N LYS A 102 -3.65 -26.86 -5.25
CA LYS A 102 -4.23 -27.65 -6.34
C LYS A 102 -5.06 -26.76 -7.28
N SER A 103 -5.08 -27.07 -8.58
CA SER A 103 -5.64 -26.20 -9.63
C SER A 103 -7.09 -25.76 -9.40
N ASN A 104 -7.93 -26.63 -8.86
CA ASN A 104 -9.33 -26.33 -8.55
C ASN A 104 -9.50 -25.33 -7.38
N HIS A 105 -8.56 -25.28 -6.44
CA HIS A 105 -8.53 -24.28 -5.38
C HIS A 105 -7.96 -22.95 -5.88
N PHE A 106 -6.90 -22.99 -6.69
CA PHE A 106 -6.31 -21.82 -7.35
C PHE A 106 -7.37 -20.98 -8.08
N GLN A 107 -8.16 -21.60 -8.96
CA GLN A 107 -9.17 -20.91 -9.77
C GLN A 107 -10.27 -20.22 -8.94
N LYS A 108 -10.71 -20.83 -7.83
CA LYS A 108 -11.73 -20.23 -6.94
C LYS A 108 -11.26 -18.94 -6.27
N HIS A 109 -9.96 -18.79 -6.05
CA HIS A 109 -9.41 -17.58 -5.43
C HIS A 109 -9.30 -16.42 -6.42
N LEU A 110 -9.03 -16.68 -7.70
CA LEU A 110 -8.81 -15.64 -8.70
C LEU A 110 -10.01 -14.69 -8.86
N LEU A 111 -11.23 -15.19 -8.73
CA LEU A 111 -12.46 -14.38 -8.84
C LEU A 111 -12.60 -13.36 -7.71
N LYS A 112 -11.94 -13.56 -6.57
CA LYS A 112 -11.91 -12.60 -5.45
C LYS A 112 -10.72 -11.66 -5.53
N GLY A 113 -9.78 -11.95 -6.42
CA GLY A 113 -8.59 -11.17 -6.66
C GLY A 113 -7.33 -11.82 -6.09
N VAL A 114 -6.20 -11.13 -6.25
CA VAL A 114 -4.86 -11.65 -5.92
C VAL A 114 -3.98 -10.51 -5.43
N ASN A 115 -3.15 -10.79 -4.43
CA ASN A 115 -2.12 -9.88 -3.98
C ASN A 115 -0.76 -10.26 -4.60
N PHE A 116 -0.14 -9.31 -5.31
CA PHE A 116 1.15 -9.45 -5.97
C PHE A 116 2.25 -8.66 -5.27
N ALA A 117 1.91 -7.87 -4.25
CA ALA A 117 2.86 -7.04 -3.53
C ALA A 117 3.99 -7.88 -2.91
N SER A 118 5.20 -7.33 -2.90
CA SER A 118 6.40 -8.00 -2.42
C SER A 118 7.28 -7.02 -1.68
N ALA A 119 7.59 -7.32 -0.42
CA ALA A 119 8.43 -6.44 0.39
C ALA A 119 9.80 -6.17 -0.25
N GLY A 120 10.28 -4.93 -0.09
CA GLY A 120 11.52 -4.45 -0.70
C GLY A 120 11.42 -4.08 -2.18
N SER A 121 10.27 -4.30 -2.82
CA SER A 121 10.02 -3.93 -4.22
C SER A 121 9.91 -2.42 -4.40
N GLY A 122 10.35 -1.95 -5.57
CA GLY A 122 10.21 -0.57 -6.02
C GLY A 122 9.59 -0.47 -7.42
N LEU A 123 9.47 0.76 -7.89
CA LEU A 123 9.06 1.08 -9.26
C LEU A 123 10.10 0.64 -10.27
N LEU A 124 11.38 0.71 -9.89
CA LEU A 124 12.49 0.32 -10.73
C LEU A 124 12.91 -1.13 -10.44
N ASP A 125 13.16 -1.91 -11.49
CA ASP A 125 13.60 -3.31 -11.34
C ASP A 125 14.98 -3.46 -10.68
N ILE A 126 15.76 -2.37 -10.65
CA ILE A 126 17.04 -2.30 -9.92
C ILE A 126 16.85 -2.21 -8.40
N THR A 127 15.63 -1.94 -7.92
CA THR A 127 15.31 -1.77 -6.50
C THR A 127 15.00 -3.13 -5.86
N GLY A 128 15.87 -3.55 -4.93
CA GLY A 128 15.67 -4.77 -4.13
C GLY A 128 16.20 -6.12 -4.66
N PRO A 129 16.83 -6.30 -5.86
CA PRO A 129 17.34 -7.61 -6.29
C PRO A 129 18.26 -8.32 -5.27
N TYR A 130 19.10 -7.56 -4.55
CA TYR A 130 20.00 -8.09 -3.53
C TYR A 130 19.28 -8.70 -2.30
N MET A 131 17.98 -8.43 -2.16
CA MET A 131 17.09 -8.95 -1.11
C MET A 131 16.20 -10.10 -1.59
N SER A 132 16.21 -10.44 -2.90
CA SER A 132 15.30 -11.38 -3.56
C SER A 132 13.81 -10.99 -3.32
N VAL A 133 13.31 -10.19 -4.26
CA VAL A 133 11.97 -9.55 -4.25
C VAL A 133 11.30 -9.73 -5.61
N VAL A 134 9.99 -9.48 -5.71
CA VAL A 134 9.27 -9.37 -6.99
C VAL A 134 9.15 -7.89 -7.37
N PRO A 135 9.92 -7.39 -8.35
CA PRO A 135 9.80 -6.00 -8.82
C PRO A 135 8.43 -5.74 -9.44
N LEU A 136 7.96 -4.49 -9.45
CA LEU A 136 6.60 -4.16 -9.91
C LEU A 136 6.33 -4.62 -11.35
N SER A 137 7.34 -4.58 -12.23
CA SER A 137 7.23 -5.13 -13.60
C SER A 137 6.82 -6.60 -13.60
N GLN A 138 7.40 -7.41 -12.70
CA GLN A 138 7.07 -8.82 -12.55
C GLN A 138 5.72 -9.04 -11.86
N GLN A 139 5.33 -8.18 -10.91
CA GLN A 139 3.99 -8.21 -10.32
C GLN A 139 2.90 -8.02 -11.39
N ILE A 140 3.15 -7.13 -12.37
CA ILE A 140 2.26 -6.93 -13.52
C ILE A 140 2.28 -8.16 -14.45
N SER A 141 3.43 -8.78 -14.68
CA SER A 141 3.51 -10.05 -15.42
C SER A 141 2.72 -11.17 -14.74
N GLN A 142 2.73 -11.24 -13.40
CA GLN A 142 1.90 -12.18 -12.64
C GLN A 142 0.40 -11.91 -12.83
N LEU A 143 -0.03 -10.65 -12.92
CA LEU A 143 -1.40 -10.30 -13.29
C LEU A 143 -1.75 -10.81 -14.71
N SER A 144 -0.83 -10.72 -15.67
CA SER A 144 -1.06 -11.29 -17.00
C SER A 144 -1.35 -12.79 -16.94
N ILE A 145 -0.58 -13.54 -16.14
CA ILE A 145 -0.83 -14.98 -15.91
C ILE A 145 -2.21 -15.19 -15.29
N VAL A 146 -2.61 -14.36 -14.31
CA VAL A 146 -3.94 -14.44 -13.69
C VAL A 146 -5.05 -14.13 -14.70
N LYS A 147 -4.86 -13.15 -15.59
CA LYS A 147 -5.80 -12.84 -16.66
C LYS A 147 -5.98 -14.03 -17.61
N ASP A 148 -4.92 -14.71 -18.01
CA ASP A 148 -5.00 -15.86 -18.91
C ASP A 148 -5.75 -17.02 -18.24
N ASN A 149 -5.49 -17.26 -16.95
CA ASN A 149 -6.22 -18.26 -16.17
C ASN A 149 -7.71 -17.91 -15.99
N LEU A 150 -8.03 -16.63 -15.74
CA LEU A 150 -9.41 -16.17 -15.72
C LEU A 150 -10.08 -16.36 -17.08
N THR A 151 -9.38 -16.05 -18.16
CA THR A 151 -9.88 -16.22 -19.53
C THR A 151 -10.21 -17.68 -19.82
N ALA A 152 -9.35 -18.61 -19.40
CA ALA A 152 -9.61 -20.04 -19.53
C ALA A 152 -10.80 -20.52 -18.66
N LEU A 153 -11.04 -19.87 -17.51
CA LEU A 153 -12.07 -20.27 -16.55
C LEU A 153 -13.46 -19.74 -16.91
N ILE A 154 -13.56 -18.46 -17.30
CA ILE A 154 -14.84 -17.75 -17.49
C ILE A 154 -15.02 -17.15 -18.89
N GLY A 155 -14.03 -17.29 -19.78
CA GLY A 155 -14.03 -16.73 -21.14
C GLY A 155 -13.52 -15.28 -21.21
N SER A 156 -13.18 -14.84 -22.43
CA SER A 156 -12.55 -13.51 -22.66
C SER A 156 -13.44 -12.35 -22.24
N THR A 157 -14.68 -12.31 -22.75
CA THR A 157 -15.62 -11.20 -22.48
C THR A 157 -15.94 -11.05 -20.99
N ALA A 158 -16.13 -12.16 -20.28
CA ALA A 158 -16.37 -12.14 -18.84
C ALA A 158 -15.13 -11.70 -18.06
N THR A 159 -13.94 -12.12 -18.49
CA THR A 159 -12.67 -11.69 -17.88
C THR A 159 -12.41 -10.20 -18.07
N GLU A 160 -12.62 -9.67 -19.27
CA GLU A 160 -12.51 -8.24 -19.56
C GLU A 160 -13.50 -7.41 -18.72
N THR A 161 -14.74 -7.92 -18.57
CA THR A 161 -15.76 -7.29 -17.71
C THR A 161 -15.36 -7.33 -16.25
N LEU A 162 -14.82 -8.44 -15.76
CA LEU A 162 -14.36 -8.58 -14.39
C LEU A 162 -13.19 -7.63 -14.11
N LEU A 163 -12.16 -7.61 -14.94
CA LEU A 163 -10.98 -6.75 -14.76
C LEU A 163 -11.33 -5.26 -14.83
N SER A 164 -12.19 -4.85 -15.76
CA SER A 164 -12.62 -3.45 -15.87
C SER A 164 -13.48 -2.99 -14.69
N LYS A 165 -14.20 -3.90 -14.03
CA LYS A 165 -14.98 -3.61 -12.81
C LYS A 165 -14.16 -3.72 -11.52
N SER A 166 -13.05 -4.45 -11.54
CA SER A 166 -12.16 -4.70 -10.40
C SER A 166 -11.47 -3.45 -9.88
N MET A 167 -11.03 -3.49 -8.63
CA MET A 167 -10.21 -2.47 -8.00
C MET A 167 -8.74 -2.89 -8.01
N PHE A 168 -7.84 -1.99 -8.43
CA PHE A 168 -6.40 -2.17 -8.40
C PHE A 168 -5.80 -1.27 -7.32
N PHE A 169 -5.30 -1.86 -6.23
CA PHE A 169 -4.63 -1.13 -5.16
C PHE A 169 -3.12 -1.12 -5.39
N ILE A 170 -2.50 0.05 -5.33
CA ILE A 170 -1.04 0.20 -5.52
C ILE A 170 -0.45 1.03 -4.38
N SER A 171 0.56 0.46 -3.72
CA SER A 171 1.34 1.12 -2.67
C SER A 171 2.83 0.81 -2.87
N ILE A 172 3.59 1.74 -3.45
CA ILE A 172 4.98 1.52 -3.86
C ILE A 172 5.74 2.83 -4.04
N GLY A 173 7.08 2.76 -3.98
CA GLY A 173 7.99 3.87 -4.27
C GLY A 173 8.96 4.17 -3.12
N SER A 174 8.61 3.78 -1.90
CA SER A 174 9.42 4.02 -0.69
C SER A 174 10.83 3.41 -0.82
N ASN A 175 10.92 2.20 -1.38
CA ASN A 175 12.19 1.49 -1.54
C ASN A 175 13.12 2.12 -2.58
N ASP A 176 12.57 2.78 -3.60
CA ASP A 176 13.39 3.51 -4.57
C ASP A 176 14.04 4.73 -3.90
N ILE A 177 13.30 5.46 -3.06
CA ILE A 177 13.83 6.56 -2.26
C ILE A 177 14.89 6.02 -1.28
N PHE A 178 14.61 4.96 -0.52
CA PHE A 178 15.62 4.35 0.34
C PHE A 178 16.88 3.94 -0.45
N GLY A 179 16.72 3.32 -1.62
CA GLY A 179 17.82 2.92 -2.50
C GLY A 179 18.67 4.11 -2.96
N TYR A 180 18.04 5.24 -3.30
CA TYR A 180 18.73 6.48 -3.66
C TYR A 180 19.68 6.94 -2.54
N PHE A 181 19.20 6.97 -1.29
CA PHE A 181 20.00 7.44 -0.15
C PHE A 181 21.03 6.40 0.30
N MET A 182 20.70 5.10 0.30
CA MET A 182 21.63 4.02 0.68
C MET A 182 22.85 3.94 -0.24
N THR A 183 22.69 4.34 -1.51
CA THR A 183 23.78 4.35 -2.50
C THR A 183 24.55 5.66 -2.54
N ASN A 184 24.22 6.63 -1.67
CA ASN A 184 24.76 7.99 -1.69
C ASN A 184 24.69 8.62 -3.09
N SER A 185 23.57 8.42 -3.80
CA SER A 185 23.38 8.97 -5.14
C SER A 185 23.49 10.50 -5.15
N THR A 186 24.19 11.04 -6.15
CA THR A 186 24.34 12.49 -6.39
C THR A 186 23.37 13.00 -7.47
N MET A 187 22.51 12.14 -8.00
CA MET A 187 21.54 12.51 -9.04
C MET A 187 20.57 13.59 -8.51
N PRO A 188 20.36 14.71 -9.21
CA PRO A 188 19.41 15.72 -8.76
C PRO A 188 18.03 15.13 -8.46
N ARG A 189 17.42 15.53 -7.32
CA ARG A 189 16.13 15.00 -6.85
C ARG A 189 15.09 14.96 -7.97
N ASP A 190 14.90 16.07 -8.67
CA ASP A 190 13.82 16.19 -9.65
C ASP A 190 14.05 15.29 -10.87
N LEU A 191 15.32 15.02 -11.23
CA LEU A 191 15.66 14.03 -12.25
C LEU A 191 15.33 12.61 -11.78
N PHE A 192 15.69 12.26 -10.54
CA PHE A 192 15.37 10.96 -9.97
C PHE A 192 13.86 10.73 -9.85
N ILE A 193 13.12 11.72 -9.35
CA ILE A 193 11.65 11.68 -9.30
C ILE A 193 11.09 11.54 -10.72
N GLY A 194 11.61 12.27 -11.71
CA GLY A 194 11.22 12.11 -13.11
C GLY A 194 11.38 10.67 -13.65
N ILE A 195 12.46 9.98 -13.28
CA ILE A 195 12.68 8.57 -13.63
C ILE A 195 11.61 7.69 -12.97
N LEU A 196 11.32 7.89 -11.68
CA LEU A 196 10.28 7.12 -10.98
C LEU A 196 8.89 7.33 -11.59
N ILE A 197 8.54 8.57 -11.92
CA ILE A 197 7.25 8.91 -12.54
C ILE A 197 7.13 8.34 -13.95
N SER A 198 8.21 8.33 -14.72
CA SER A 198 8.26 7.66 -16.03
C SER A 198 8.00 6.15 -15.91
N ALA A 199 8.68 5.49 -14.94
CA ALA A 199 8.43 4.08 -14.65
C ALA A 199 6.98 3.84 -14.20
N TYR A 200 6.44 4.68 -13.31
CA TYR A 200 5.06 4.60 -12.83
C TYR A 200 4.06 4.71 -13.98
N SER A 201 4.27 5.66 -14.90
CA SER A 201 3.44 5.85 -16.09
C SER A 201 3.39 4.58 -16.95
N ASN A 202 4.54 3.95 -17.18
CA ASN A 202 4.63 2.70 -17.93
C ASN A 202 3.88 1.57 -17.23
N HIS A 203 4.05 1.42 -15.91
CA HIS A 203 3.37 0.40 -15.10
C HIS A 203 1.85 0.56 -15.12
N ILE A 204 1.34 1.78 -14.93
CA ILE A 204 -0.11 2.07 -15.02
C ILE A 204 -0.64 1.78 -16.42
N THR A 205 0.10 2.18 -17.46
CA THR A 205 -0.32 1.92 -18.85
C THR A 205 -0.35 0.41 -19.14
N ASN A 206 0.59 -0.36 -18.62
CA ASN A 206 0.61 -1.82 -18.77
C ASN A 206 -0.57 -2.48 -18.04
N LEU A 207 -0.88 -2.06 -16.81
CA LEU A 207 -2.07 -2.50 -16.09
C LEU A 207 -3.35 -2.17 -16.86
N TYR A 208 -3.43 -0.96 -17.43
CA TYR A 208 -4.57 -0.55 -18.24
C TYR A 208 -4.73 -1.42 -19.50
N ARG A 209 -3.63 -1.77 -20.18
CA ARG A 209 -3.63 -2.72 -21.32
C ARG A 209 -4.10 -4.12 -20.92
N LEU A 210 -3.85 -4.53 -19.68
CA LEU A 210 -4.35 -5.80 -19.14
C LEU A 210 -5.84 -5.76 -18.76
N GLY A 211 -6.49 -4.59 -18.78
CA GLY A 211 -7.92 -4.44 -18.52
C GLY A 211 -8.25 -3.67 -17.25
N ALA A 212 -7.25 -3.20 -16.49
CA ALA A 212 -7.48 -2.40 -15.30
C ALA A 212 -8.10 -1.04 -15.66
N ARG A 213 -9.10 -0.61 -14.89
CA ARG A 213 -9.78 0.69 -15.09
C ARG A 213 -9.94 1.50 -13.81
N LYS A 214 -10.01 0.87 -12.65
CA LYS A 214 -10.21 1.56 -11.36
C LYS A 214 -9.00 1.35 -10.45
N PHE A 215 -8.35 2.44 -10.07
CA PHE A 215 -7.10 2.42 -9.31
C PHE A 215 -7.27 3.13 -7.97
N GLY A 216 -6.88 2.49 -6.87
CA GLY A 216 -6.62 3.15 -5.60
C GLY A 216 -5.13 3.19 -5.38
N ILE A 217 -4.54 4.38 -5.36
CA ILE A 217 -3.10 4.57 -5.25
C ILE A 217 -2.83 5.32 -3.96
N ILE A 218 -1.87 4.86 -3.16
CA ILE A 218 -1.35 5.63 -2.03
C ILE A 218 0.08 6.07 -2.35
N SER A 219 0.35 7.36 -2.19
CA SER A 219 1.70 7.90 -2.40
C SER A 219 2.64 7.53 -1.26
N VAL A 220 3.93 7.80 -1.45
CA VAL A 220 4.96 7.48 -0.46
C VAL A 220 4.72 8.25 0.87
N PRO A 221 4.74 7.57 2.03
CA PRO A 221 4.68 8.20 3.36
C PRO A 221 5.94 9.03 3.69
N PRO A 222 6.02 9.75 4.82
CA PRO A 222 7.24 10.45 5.23
C PRO A 222 8.31 9.44 5.65
N VAL A 223 8.99 8.82 4.68
CA VAL A 223 9.96 7.74 4.90
C VAL A 223 11.16 8.17 5.75
N GLY A 224 11.49 9.46 5.78
CA GLY A 224 12.50 10.01 6.69
C GLY A 224 12.09 9.95 8.16
N CYS A 225 10.80 9.72 8.46
CA CYS A 225 10.31 9.52 9.82
C CYS A 225 10.33 8.06 10.28
N CYS A 226 10.75 7.11 9.46
CA CYS A 226 10.99 5.74 9.91
C CYS A 226 12.04 5.71 11.03
N PRO A 227 11.93 4.83 12.05
CA PRO A 227 12.86 4.78 13.18
C PRO A 227 14.34 4.71 12.76
N SER A 228 14.66 3.89 11.76
CA SER A 228 16.02 3.77 11.21
C SER A 228 16.55 5.08 10.58
N GLN A 229 15.67 5.90 10.01
CA GLN A 229 16.05 7.17 9.39
C GLN A 229 16.18 8.29 10.43
N ARG A 230 15.40 8.23 11.52
CA ARG A 230 15.59 9.07 12.70
C ARG A 230 16.94 8.79 13.37
N LEU A 231 17.30 7.51 13.50
CA LEU A 231 18.62 7.12 13.97
C LEU A 231 19.72 7.63 13.04
N LEU A 232 19.55 7.52 11.72
CA LEU A 232 20.50 8.07 10.74
C LEU A 232 20.68 9.59 10.91
N GLN A 233 19.58 10.34 11.04
CA GLN A 233 19.61 11.78 11.29
C GLN A 233 20.39 12.12 12.57
N LYS A 234 20.18 11.35 13.64
CA LYS A 234 20.92 11.51 14.89
C LYS A 234 22.42 11.22 14.72
N LEU A 235 22.78 10.14 14.02
CA LEU A 235 24.17 9.72 13.85
C LEU A 235 24.97 10.67 12.94
N ILE A 236 24.36 11.18 11.87
CA ILE A 236 25.03 12.04 10.90
C ILE A 236 25.01 13.51 11.34
N ASN A 237 23.86 14.01 11.79
CA ASN A 237 23.65 15.43 12.05
C ASN A 237 23.59 15.79 13.53
N GLY A 238 23.57 14.82 14.45
CA GLY A 238 23.47 15.07 15.89
C GLY A 238 22.11 15.61 16.35
N VAL A 239 21.08 15.49 15.52
CA VAL A 239 19.73 16.03 15.78
C VAL A 239 18.72 14.89 15.87
N ASP A 240 17.79 14.95 16.82
CA ASP A 240 16.67 14.01 16.90
C ASP A 240 15.54 14.39 15.92
N GLY A 241 14.71 13.41 15.54
CA GLY A 241 13.55 13.63 14.66
C GLY A 241 13.72 13.02 13.27
N CYS A 242 12.75 13.28 12.38
CA CYS A 242 12.75 12.73 11.02
C CYS A 242 13.94 13.26 10.20
N PHE A 243 14.41 12.46 9.25
CA PHE A 243 15.42 12.85 8.26
C PHE A 243 14.79 13.68 7.12
N PRO A 244 14.99 15.02 7.08
CA PRO A 244 14.25 15.88 6.15
C PRO A 244 14.48 15.59 4.66
N PRO A 245 15.71 15.30 4.18
CA PRO A 245 15.94 15.06 2.76
C PRO A 245 15.08 13.95 2.15
N GLN A 246 14.81 12.87 2.90
CA GLN A 246 13.94 11.78 2.42
C GLN A 246 12.46 12.20 2.37
N ASN A 247 12.03 13.03 3.30
CA ASN A 247 10.67 13.58 3.32
C ASN A 247 10.44 14.55 2.16
N ASP A 248 11.45 15.32 1.77
CA ASP A 248 11.39 16.18 0.58
C ASP A 248 11.21 15.38 -0.71
N PHE A 249 11.86 14.21 -0.82
CA PHE A 249 11.65 13.29 -1.95
C PHE A 249 10.22 12.72 -1.95
N ALA A 250 9.67 12.36 -0.80
CA ALA A 250 8.30 11.86 -0.69
C ALA A 250 7.25 12.91 -1.12
N LEU A 251 7.44 14.17 -0.72
CA LEU A 251 6.60 15.31 -1.13
C LEU A 251 6.69 15.60 -2.64
N ALA A 252 7.91 15.62 -3.18
CA ALA A 252 8.14 15.80 -4.62
C ALA A 252 7.51 14.66 -5.43
N PHE A 253 7.66 13.41 -4.96
CA PHE A 253 7.05 12.24 -5.56
C PHE A 253 5.52 12.35 -5.59
N HIS A 254 4.87 12.70 -4.47
CA HIS A 254 3.41 12.86 -4.41
C HIS A 254 2.92 13.89 -5.45
N SER A 255 3.54 15.07 -5.49
CA SER A 255 3.15 16.15 -6.40
C SER A 255 3.29 15.75 -7.88
N ALA A 256 4.38 15.06 -8.22
CA ALA A 256 4.63 14.60 -9.58
C ALA A 256 3.71 13.43 -9.97
N LEU A 257 3.38 12.54 -9.02
CA LEU A 257 2.42 11.45 -9.23
C LEU A 257 1.00 11.97 -9.44
N ASP A 258 0.57 12.98 -8.68
CA ASP A 258 -0.74 13.62 -8.87
C ASP A 258 -0.86 14.19 -10.30
N THR A 259 0.15 14.94 -10.73
CA THR A 259 0.23 15.48 -12.09
C THR A 259 0.17 14.39 -13.16
N LEU A 260 0.90 13.28 -12.95
CA LEU A 260 0.88 12.14 -13.85
C LEU A 260 -0.52 11.53 -13.96
N LEU A 261 -1.19 11.29 -12.83
CA LEU A 261 -2.50 10.62 -12.82
C LEU A 261 -3.59 11.49 -13.45
N VAL A 262 -3.54 12.81 -13.24
CA VAL A 262 -4.41 13.77 -13.97
C VAL A 262 -4.20 13.62 -15.47
N ASN A 263 -2.95 13.61 -15.93
CA ASN A 263 -2.63 13.49 -17.36
C ASN A 263 -3.06 12.13 -17.95
N ILE A 264 -2.81 11.02 -17.24
CA ILE A 264 -3.25 9.69 -17.68
C ILE A 264 -4.78 9.62 -17.78
N SER A 265 -5.50 10.20 -16.81
CA SER A 265 -6.96 10.16 -16.78
C SER A 265 -7.62 10.92 -17.94
N SER A 266 -6.96 11.95 -18.48
CA SER A 266 -7.46 12.68 -19.66
C SER A 266 -7.20 11.94 -20.97
N GLN A 267 -6.19 11.05 -20.99
CA GLN A 267 -5.76 10.31 -22.18
C GLN A 267 -6.37 8.92 -22.29
N LEU A 268 -6.70 8.26 -21.18
CA LEU A 268 -7.14 6.86 -21.14
C LEU A 268 -8.65 6.74 -20.83
N PRO A 269 -9.49 6.39 -21.83
CA PRO A 269 -10.94 6.28 -21.62
C PRO A 269 -11.32 5.30 -20.51
N GLY A 270 -12.16 5.77 -19.58
CA GLY A 270 -12.65 4.95 -18.47
C GLY A 270 -11.61 4.68 -17.38
N PHE A 271 -10.42 5.29 -17.45
CA PHE A 271 -9.48 5.31 -16.34
C PHE A 271 -10.05 6.14 -15.19
N LYS A 272 -10.19 5.51 -14.02
CA LYS A 272 -10.65 6.14 -12.78
C LYS A 272 -9.60 5.88 -11.72
N TYR A 273 -9.24 6.90 -10.96
CA TYR A 273 -8.27 6.76 -9.89
C TYR A 273 -8.68 7.55 -8.65
N SER A 274 -8.12 7.14 -7.51
CA SER A 274 -8.04 7.94 -6.29
C SER A 274 -6.59 7.92 -5.84
N LEU A 275 -6.04 9.09 -5.49
CA LEU A 275 -4.70 9.24 -4.93
C LEU A 275 -4.79 9.61 -3.45
N GLY A 276 -4.40 8.69 -2.59
CA GLY A 276 -4.22 8.93 -1.16
C GLY A 276 -2.87 9.60 -0.90
N ASN A 277 -2.87 10.69 -0.14
CA ASN A 277 -1.65 11.37 0.28
C ASN A 277 -1.04 10.65 1.49
N GLY A 278 -0.24 9.61 1.25
CA GLY A 278 0.41 8.84 2.31
C GLY A 278 1.32 9.68 3.20
N TYR A 279 1.86 10.79 2.68
CA TYR A 279 2.68 11.72 3.45
C TYR A 279 1.86 12.40 4.55
N LEU A 280 0.81 13.12 4.16
CA LEU A 280 -0.04 13.86 5.09
C LEU A 280 -0.77 12.93 6.06
N MET A 281 -1.31 11.81 5.56
CA MET A 281 -1.99 10.82 6.39
C MET A 281 -1.12 10.34 7.55
N THR A 282 0.18 10.14 7.30
CA THR A 282 1.11 9.67 8.34
C THR A 282 1.59 10.83 9.21
N MET A 283 1.84 12.00 8.64
CA MET A 283 2.26 13.19 9.39
C MET A 283 1.18 13.68 10.36
N ASP A 284 -0.09 13.57 10.01
CA ASP A 284 -1.21 13.92 10.90
C ASP A 284 -1.16 13.09 12.19
N VAL A 285 -0.83 11.81 12.08
CA VAL A 285 -0.64 10.90 13.21
C VAL A 285 0.62 11.24 14.01
N ILE A 286 1.75 11.49 13.34
CA ILE A 286 3.01 11.87 14.00
C ILE A 286 2.86 13.17 14.77
N ASN A 287 2.15 14.15 14.21
CA ASN A 287 1.99 15.47 14.81
C ASN A 287 0.95 15.46 15.95
N ASN A 288 -0.03 14.55 15.92
CA ASN A 288 -1.09 14.45 16.92
C ASN A 288 -1.27 13.02 17.46
N PRO A 289 -0.22 12.42 18.05
CA PRO A 289 -0.17 10.99 18.34
C PRO A 289 -1.30 10.54 19.27
N ARG A 290 -1.54 11.27 20.36
CA ARG A 290 -2.60 10.96 21.33
C ARG A 290 -4.00 11.07 20.74
N ALA A 291 -4.23 12.02 19.83
CA ALA A 291 -5.52 12.15 19.15
C ALA A 291 -5.79 10.95 18.23
N SER A 292 -4.73 10.32 17.72
CA SER A 292 -4.79 9.08 16.94
C SER A 292 -4.68 7.79 17.78
N GLY A 293 -4.59 7.91 19.11
CA GLY A 293 -4.50 6.77 20.03
C GLY A 293 -3.11 6.14 20.13
N PHE A 294 -2.05 6.92 19.90
CA PHE A 294 -0.66 6.47 20.01
C PHE A 294 0.09 7.23 21.10
N ASP A 295 0.91 6.51 21.86
CA ASP A 295 1.81 7.08 22.85
C ASP A 295 3.23 7.32 22.30
N ASN A 296 3.64 6.51 21.33
CA ASN A 296 4.95 6.59 20.69
C ASN A 296 4.80 6.51 19.16
N VAL A 297 5.43 7.46 18.47
CA VAL A 297 5.47 7.58 17.01
C VAL A 297 6.88 7.68 16.43
N ASP A 298 7.89 7.52 17.29
CA ASP A 298 9.30 7.71 16.95
C ASP A 298 10.08 6.38 16.92
N SER A 299 9.83 5.49 17.89
CA SER A 299 10.53 4.20 18.01
C SER A 299 9.74 3.05 17.39
N ALA A 300 10.44 2.02 16.92
CA ALA A 300 9.81 0.75 16.55
C ALA A 300 9.26 0.02 17.79
N CYS A 301 8.16 -0.72 17.65
CA CYS A 301 7.61 -1.56 18.72
C CYS A 301 8.54 -2.72 19.09
N CYS A 302 9.26 -3.25 18.10
CA CYS A 302 10.23 -4.34 18.26
C CYS A 302 11.58 -3.97 17.64
N GLY A 303 12.66 -4.52 18.21
CA GLY A 303 14.04 -4.27 17.82
C GLY A 303 14.92 -4.06 19.04
N TYR A 304 16.07 -3.43 18.88
CA TYR A 304 16.98 -3.11 19.97
C TYR A 304 17.72 -1.79 19.73
N GLY A 305 18.37 -1.30 20.79
CA GLY A 305 19.16 -0.06 20.76
C GLY A 305 18.31 1.20 20.61
N ILE A 306 18.94 2.30 20.15
CA ILE A 306 18.27 3.59 19.99
C ILE A 306 17.08 3.46 19.01
N LEU A 307 15.92 3.95 19.47
CA LEU A 307 14.63 3.89 18.76
C LEU A 307 14.20 2.47 18.36
N ASN A 308 14.76 1.43 19.01
CA ASN A 308 14.61 0.03 18.64
C ASN A 308 14.99 -0.25 17.17
N SER A 309 15.98 0.48 16.67
CA SER A 309 16.38 0.48 15.27
C SER A 309 17.85 0.16 15.02
N GLU A 310 18.61 -0.19 16.07
CA GLU A 310 19.99 -0.63 15.92
C GLU A 310 20.01 -2.08 15.45
N GLY A 311 20.86 -2.37 14.46
CA GLY A 311 21.13 -3.73 13.99
C GLY A 311 21.49 -3.81 12.53
N LEU A 312 22.08 -4.94 12.13
CA LEU A 312 22.57 -5.14 10.78
C LEU A 312 21.43 -4.95 9.75
N VAL A 313 21.68 -4.00 8.84
CA VAL A 313 21.07 -3.73 7.53
C VAL A 313 20.67 -5.01 6.75
N THR A 314 21.22 -6.17 7.10
CA THR A 314 21.02 -7.45 6.42
C THR A 314 19.90 -8.32 6.97
N GLN A 315 19.31 -8.04 8.14
CA GLN A 315 18.15 -8.77 8.64
C GLN A 315 17.22 -7.84 9.44
N GLN A 316 15.97 -7.72 8.95
CA GLN A 316 14.76 -7.39 9.72
C GLN A 316 14.40 -5.93 10.05
N HIS A 317 15.26 -4.91 9.89
CA HIS A 317 14.93 -3.56 10.43
C HIS A 317 14.80 -2.40 9.44
N HIS A 318 15.02 -2.59 8.14
CA HIS A 318 14.71 -1.53 7.14
C HIS A 318 13.22 -1.30 6.93
N PHE A 319 12.41 -2.30 7.26
CA PHE A 319 10.97 -2.32 6.98
C PHE A 319 10.13 -2.21 8.24
N ALA A 320 10.67 -1.61 9.30
CA ALA A 320 9.83 -0.93 10.25
C ALA A 320 9.19 0.27 9.51
N GLN A 321 8.14 -0.03 8.74
CA GLN A 321 6.99 0.87 8.71
C GLN A 321 6.71 1.25 10.15
N ILE A 322 6.15 2.43 10.35
CA ILE A 322 5.71 2.83 11.68
C ILE A 322 4.60 1.83 12.09
N ASP A 323 4.99 0.69 12.67
CA ASP A 323 4.15 -0.17 13.47
C ASP A 323 3.96 0.62 14.76
N LEU A 324 3.08 1.60 14.62
CA LEU A 324 2.64 2.48 15.68
C LEU A 324 2.05 1.58 16.76
N ALA A 325 2.78 1.40 17.86
CA ALA A 325 2.28 0.69 19.01
C ALA A 325 1.11 1.50 19.58
N LYS A 326 -0.11 0.96 19.49
CA LYS A 326 -1.19 1.42 20.37
C LYS A 326 -0.79 1.02 21.78
N GLY A 327 -0.75 1.99 22.70
CA GLY A 327 -0.52 1.72 24.11
C GLY A 327 -1.53 0.67 24.59
N TYR A 328 -1.01 -0.34 25.27
CA TYR A 328 -1.80 -1.25 26.10
C TYR A 328 -1.92 -0.65 27.51
#